data_AF-A0A8J7QFJ2-F1
#
_entry.id   AF-A0A8J7QFJ2-F1
#
_cell.length_a   1.000
_cell.length_b   1.000
_cell.length_c   1.000
_cell.angle_alpha   90.00
_cell.angle_beta   90.00
_cell.angle_gamma   90.00
#
_symmetry.space_group_name_H-M   'P 1'
#
loop_
_entity.id
_entity.type
_entity.pdbx_description
1 polymer ?
#
loop_
_entity_poly.entity_id
_entity_poly.type
_entity_poly.pdbx_seq_one_letter_code
_entity_poly.pdbx_strand_id
1 'polypeptide(L)'
;MMVDFTYRDETYVFNRATRYLARTEPQQRHNYLSRLQPDTVRGNVADAWRFPVLDGAPAGTDANEVTFIYRAWNGRSPAEVAVAGTFGELYQPIPMKAVGDYFSVTVTIPFNQVHRYRFRVDGTWLVDPINPQQVTDARGETWSRFFTDYCTQRLVLETWEANILDRLTALLLPFRTELGRQFLDRSLPHNYRLDESVGVVNYIDKILAREENHRLFDYRTCLSILNEVLRARDFVNEPEAMSRALYEQVLGEMESGNVAGWDLDRYGNPNFFVKLLKRHTVTGAFCHPKYGGNVNGIAWAYLEERFRAEDGGTLFNWRQAVEQPLGNNPDYNG
;
A
#
# COMPACT_ATOMS: atom_id res chain seq x y z
N MET A 1 -6.90 -26.99 3.38
CA MET A 1 -6.39 -27.18 2.00
C MET A 1 -4.89 -26.95 2.06
N MET A 2 -4.10 -27.91 1.58
CA MET A 2 -2.65 -27.81 1.57
C MET A 2 -2.23 -26.64 0.68
N VAL A 3 -1.32 -25.80 1.19
CA VAL A 3 -0.83 -24.63 0.46
C VAL A 3 0.10 -25.07 -0.66
N ASP A 4 -0.13 -24.58 -1.87
CA ASP A 4 0.77 -24.78 -2.98
C ASP A 4 2.01 -23.89 -2.84
N PHE A 5 3.19 -24.50 -2.91
CA PHE A 5 4.45 -23.80 -2.79
C PHE A 5 5.51 -24.40 -3.71
N THR A 6 6.42 -23.54 -4.16
CA THR A 6 7.52 -23.90 -5.05
C THR A 6 8.81 -23.23 -4.59
N TYR A 7 9.94 -23.66 -5.16
CA TYR A 7 11.23 -23.02 -4.95
C TYR A 7 11.71 -22.40 -6.26
N ARG A 8 11.98 -21.10 -6.23
CA ARG A 8 12.60 -20.39 -7.36
C ARG A 8 14.06 -20.74 -7.49
N ASP A 9 14.60 -20.52 -8.67
CA ASP A 9 16.03 -20.65 -8.90
C ASP A 9 16.84 -19.58 -8.15
N GLU A 10 18.14 -19.83 -8.04
CA GLU A 10 19.04 -18.98 -7.27
C GLU A 10 19.17 -17.57 -7.87
N THR A 11 19.09 -17.46 -9.20
CA THR A 11 19.20 -16.18 -9.90
C THR A 11 18.02 -15.28 -9.56
N TYR A 12 16.80 -15.81 -9.54
CA TYR A 12 15.61 -15.10 -9.08
C TYR A 12 15.80 -14.57 -7.65
N VAL A 13 16.21 -15.45 -6.72
CA VAL A 13 16.37 -15.09 -5.30
C VAL A 13 17.44 -14.01 -5.14
N PHE A 14 18.60 -14.16 -5.77
CA PHE A 14 19.67 -13.16 -5.71
C PHE A 14 19.26 -11.82 -6.33
N ASN A 15 18.51 -11.81 -7.44
CA ASN A 15 18.02 -10.58 -8.04
C ASN A 15 17.08 -9.80 -7.11
N ARG A 16 16.21 -10.51 -6.36
CA ARG A 16 15.29 -9.89 -5.39
C ARG A 16 16.00 -9.51 -4.09
N ALA A 17 16.89 -10.35 -3.59
CA ALA A 17 17.54 -10.17 -2.30
C ALA A 17 18.68 -9.13 -2.37
N THR A 18 19.58 -9.26 -3.35
CA THR A 18 20.84 -8.49 -3.37
C THR A 18 20.58 -6.99 -3.45
N ARG A 19 19.67 -6.54 -4.31
CA ARG A 19 19.37 -5.11 -4.45
C ARG A 19 18.83 -4.48 -3.16
N TYR A 20 17.97 -5.22 -2.44
CA TYR A 20 17.20 -4.66 -1.33
C TYR A 20 17.78 -4.99 0.06
N LEU A 21 18.61 -6.02 0.16
CA LEU A 21 19.21 -6.48 1.42
C LEU A 21 20.72 -6.21 1.48
N ALA A 22 21.38 -5.90 0.36
CA ALA A 22 22.80 -5.54 0.38
C ALA A 22 22.99 -4.12 0.90
N ARG A 23 23.31 -4.03 2.19
CA ARG A 23 23.92 -2.86 2.79
C ARG A 23 25.01 -3.34 3.73
N THR A 24 26.24 -2.93 3.45
CA THR A 24 27.43 -3.19 4.27
C THR A 24 27.89 -1.94 5.01
N GLU A 25 27.26 -0.79 4.74
CA GLU A 25 27.60 0.49 5.34
C GLU A 25 27.17 0.53 6.81
N PRO A 26 28.11 0.62 7.76
CA PRO A 26 27.80 0.66 9.19
C PRO A 26 27.21 2.00 9.65
N GLN A 27 27.31 3.06 8.83
CA GLN A 27 26.73 4.36 9.17
C GLN A 27 25.21 4.29 9.31
N GLN A 28 24.68 5.09 10.22
CA GLN A 28 23.24 5.17 10.41
C GLN A 28 22.56 5.70 9.14
N ARG A 29 21.42 5.11 8.80
CA ARG A 29 20.54 5.69 7.78
C ARG A 29 20.05 7.05 8.27
N HIS A 30 19.84 7.98 7.34
CA HIS A 30 18.99 9.13 7.62
C HIS A 30 17.64 8.61 8.08
N ASN A 31 17.40 8.80 9.37
CA ASN A 31 16.21 8.32 10.04
C ASN A 31 15.29 9.52 10.23
N TYR A 32 14.39 9.74 9.28
CA TYR A 32 13.35 10.75 9.40
C TYR A 32 12.58 10.50 10.71
N LEU A 33 12.64 11.48 11.63
CA LEU A 33 11.90 11.48 12.89
C LEU A 33 12.28 10.33 13.86
N SER A 34 13.55 9.88 13.84
CA SER A 34 14.08 8.92 14.82
C SER A 34 13.35 7.56 14.89
N ARG A 35 12.67 7.14 13.81
CA ARG A 35 11.83 5.91 13.75
C ARG A 35 12.54 4.59 13.52
N LEU A 36 13.75 4.58 12.95
CA LEU A 36 14.60 3.40 12.82
C LEU A 36 15.74 3.43 13.83
N GLN A 37 15.67 2.62 14.89
CA GLN A 37 16.79 2.53 15.81
C GLN A 37 18.02 1.93 15.09
N PRO A 38 19.23 2.48 15.34
CA PRO A 38 20.46 2.11 14.65
C PRO A 38 20.85 0.63 14.72
N ASP A 39 20.44 -0.04 15.79
CA ASP A 39 20.74 -1.44 16.12
C ASP A 39 19.74 -2.43 15.51
N THR A 40 18.69 -1.94 14.84
CA THR A 40 17.70 -2.82 14.22
C THR A 40 18.19 -3.39 12.90
N VAL A 41 17.87 -4.66 12.65
CA VAL A 41 18.15 -5.34 11.38
C VAL A 41 17.64 -4.54 10.17
N ARG A 42 16.45 -3.92 10.31
CA ARG A 42 15.86 -3.05 9.29
C ARG A 42 16.71 -1.81 8.95
N GLY A 43 17.45 -1.28 9.91
CA GLY A 43 18.41 -0.21 9.67
C GLY A 43 19.54 -0.63 8.74
N ASN A 44 19.86 -1.93 8.67
CA ASN A 44 21.01 -2.48 7.95
C ASN A 44 20.65 -3.11 6.60
N VAL A 45 19.53 -2.71 5.99
CA VAL A 45 19.13 -3.14 4.64
C VAL A 45 18.83 -1.95 3.73
N ALA A 46 18.78 -2.18 2.42
CA ALA A 46 18.56 -1.14 1.43
C ALA A 46 17.09 -0.71 1.34
N ASP A 47 16.16 -1.65 1.26
CA ASP A 47 14.71 -1.38 1.20
C ASP A 47 13.92 -2.50 1.87
N ALA A 48 13.48 -2.25 3.11
CA ALA A 48 12.88 -3.29 3.93
C ALA A 48 11.39 -3.58 3.62
N TRP A 49 10.70 -2.65 2.97
CA TRP A 49 9.27 -2.71 2.65
C TRP A 49 8.97 -3.59 1.42
N ARG A 50 9.99 -4.11 0.73
CA ARG A 50 9.89 -4.95 -0.47
C ARG A 50 9.56 -6.42 -0.18
N PHE A 51 9.56 -6.83 1.08
CA PHE A 51 9.42 -8.23 1.49
C PHE A 51 8.12 -8.47 2.28
N PRO A 52 7.44 -9.61 2.07
CA PRO A 52 7.72 -10.63 1.04
C PRO A 52 7.56 -10.06 -0.38
N VAL A 53 8.17 -10.72 -1.36
CA VAL A 53 8.07 -10.31 -2.78
C VAL A 53 6.74 -10.79 -3.33
N LEU A 54 5.99 -9.92 -3.99
CA LEU A 54 4.75 -10.27 -4.68
C LEU A 54 4.98 -10.18 -6.18
N ASP A 55 4.75 -11.30 -6.86
CA ASP A 55 4.65 -11.38 -8.32
C ASP A 55 3.24 -11.81 -8.71
N GLY A 56 2.84 -11.52 -9.96
CA GLY A 56 1.63 -12.10 -10.55
C GLY A 56 1.84 -13.59 -10.80
N ALA A 57 0.84 -14.41 -10.48
CA ALA A 57 0.86 -15.82 -10.85
C ALA A 57 0.57 -15.98 -12.36
N PRO A 58 0.76 -17.18 -12.95
CA PRO A 58 0.53 -17.40 -14.38
C PRO A 58 -0.84 -16.90 -14.88
N ALA A 59 -0.90 -16.54 -16.17
CA ALA A 59 -2.10 -15.99 -16.77
C ALA A 59 -3.34 -16.85 -16.49
N GLY A 60 -4.41 -16.23 -16.00
CA GLY A 60 -5.67 -16.89 -15.65
C GLY A 60 -5.79 -17.36 -14.19
N THR A 61 -4.81 -17.07 -13.33
CA THR A 61 -4.93 -17.31 -11.89
C THR A 61 -5.19 -16.02 -11.12
N ASP A 62 -6.23 -16.00 -10.27
CA ASP A 62 -6.56 -14.88 -9.38
C ASP A 62 -5.69 -14.91 -8.10
N ALA A 63 -4.36 -14.98 -8.28
CA ALA A 63 -3.41 -15.16 -7.19
C ALA A 63 -2.07 -14.45 -7.41
N ASN A 64 -1.39 -14.15 -6.31
CA ASN A 64 0.02 -13.78 -6.29
C ASN A 64 0.90 -15.00 -6.04
N GLU A 65 2.09 -14.97 -6.63
CA GLU A 65 3.21 -15.79 -6.19
C GLU A 65 4.02 -14.98 -5.16
N VAL A 66 3.89 -15.37 -3.89
CA VAL A 66 4.48 -14.65 -2.75
C VAL A 66 5.76 -15.33 -2.32
N THR A 67 6.89 -14.69 -2.59
CA THR A 67 8.21 -15.22 -2.22
C THR A 67 8.67 -14.65 -0.89
N PHE A 68 8.79 -15.52 0.10
CA PHE A 68 9.39 -15.22 1.40
C PHE A 68 10.89 -15.41 1.30
N ILE A 69 11.66 -14.44 1.80
CA ILE A 69 13.13 -14.49 1.82
C ILE A 69 13.58 -14.16 3.24
N TYR A 70 14.36 -15.06 3.83
CA TYR A 70 15.03 -14.85 5.10
C TYR A 70 16.54 -14.79 4.86
N ARG A 71 17.21 -13.77 5.40
CA ARG A 71 18.68 -13.65 5.36
C ARG A 71 19.27 -14.14 6.68
N ALA A 72 20.37 -14.88 6.62
CA ALA A 72 21.20 -15.16 7.77
C ALA A 72 21.78 -13.86 8.37
N TRP A 73 21.59 -13.63 9.67
CA TRP A 73 22.05 -12.42 10.37
C TRP A 73 23.20 -12.71 11.33
N ASN A 74 24.07 -11.72 11.53
CA ASN A 74 25.14 -11.75 12.54
C ASN A 74 26.10 -12.95 12.43
N GLY A 75 26.39 -13.40 11.21
CA GLY A 75 27.29 -14.54 10.95
C GLY A 75 26.73 -15.91 11.37
N ARG A 76 25.45 -16.00 11.74
CA ARG A 76 24.78 -17.27 12.02
C ARG A 76 24.24 -17.86 10.74
N SER A 77 24.60 -19.11 10.44
CA SER A 77 23.98 -19.90 9.39
C SER A 77 23.01 -20.89 10.03
N PRO A 78 21.69 -20.63 10.04
CA PRO A 78 20.74 -21.54 10.62
C PRO A 78 20.68 -22.84 9.81
N ALA A 79 20.41 -23.96 10.48
CA ALA A 79 20.29 -25.26 9.83
C ALA A 79 18.92 -25.40 9.15
N GLU A 80 17.87 -24.90 9.81
CA GLU A 80 16.50 -25.00 9.32
C GLU A 80 15.77 -23.67 9.42
N VAL A 81 15.13 -23.29 8.31
CA VAL A 81 14.24 -22.14 8.23
C VAL A 81 12.93 -22.57 7.61
N ALA A 82 11.82 -22.16 8.21
CA ALA A 82 10.47 -22.33 7.68
C ALA A 82 9.66 -21.04 7.85
N VAL A 83 8.61 -20.88 7.06
CA VAL A 83 7.62 -19.81 7.23
C VAL A 83 6.27 -20.41 7.59
N ALA A 84 5.55 -19.78 8.51
CA ALA A 84 4.16 -20.12 8.81
C ALA A 84 3.33 -18.87 8.91
N GLY A 85 2.07 -18.96 8.48
CA GLY A 85 1.17 -17.82 8.51
C GLY A 85 -0.27 -18.20 8.23
N THR A 86 -1.15 -17.19 8.21
CA THR A 86 -2.59 -17.37 7.99
C THR A 86 -2.95 -17.81 6.57
N PHE A 87 -1.99 -17.83 5.65
CA PHE A 87 -2.15 -18.45 4.33
C PHE A 87 -2.08 -19.98 4.38
N GLY A 88 -1.53 -20.55 5.46
CA GLY A 88 -1.43 -22.00 5.69
C GLY A 88 -2.51 -22.55 6.61
N GLU A 89 -2.93 -23.79 6.33
CA GLU A 89 -3.84 -24.52 7.21
C GLU A 89 -3.21 -24.72 8.59
N LEU A 90 -3.89 -24.27 9.64
CA LEU A 90 -3.44 -24.34 11.04
C LEU A 90 -2.00 -23.84 11.28
N TYR A 91 -1.54 -22.84 10.50
CA TYR A 91 -0.18 -22.32 10.58
C TYR A 91 0.90 -23.40 10.36
N GLN A 92 0.64 -24.37 9.50
CA GLN A 92 1.63 -25.39 9.16
C GLN A 92 2.94 -24.74 8.65
N PRO A 93 4.11 -25.05 9.25
CA PRO A 93 5.38 -24.52 8.78
C PRO A 93 5.74 -25.07 7.40
N ILE A 94 6.03 -24.17 6.47
CA ILE A 94 6.51 -24.47 5.12
C ILE A 94 8.04 -24.33 5.11
N PRO A 95 8.79 -25.40 4.83
CA PRO A 95 10.25 -25.35 4.80
C PRO A 95 10.76 -24.41 3.71
N MET A 96 11.83 -23.68 4.01
CA MET A 96 12.49 -22.76 3.08
C MET A 96 13.81 -23.38 2.61
N LYS A 97 14.13 -23.24 1.32
CA LYS A 97 15.36 -23.78 0.72
C LYS A 97 16.49 -22.77 0.87
N ALA A 98 17.67 -23.25 1.29
CA ALA A 98 18.89 -22.44 1.33
C ALA A 98 19.36 -22.09 -0.10
N VAL A 99 19.75 -20.82 -0.28
CA VAL A 99 20.25 -20.22 -1.52
C VAL A 99 21.31 -19.18 -1.13
N GLY A 100 22.58 -19.59 -1.13
CA GLY A 100 23.68 -18.77 -0.59
C GLY A 100 23.44 -18.41 0.88
N ASP A 101 23.46 -17.12 1.22
CA ASP A 101 23.19 -16.59 2.57
C ASP A 101 21.68 -16.40 2.87
N TYR A 102 20.82 -16.85 1.96
CA TYR A 102 19.37 -16.68 2.04
C TYR A 102 18.65 -18.02 2.17
N PHE A 103 17.43 -17.96 2.66
CA PHE A 103 16.45 -19.03 2.61
C PHE A 103 15.23 -18.50 1.89
N SER A 104 14.62 -19.29 1.00
CA SER A 104 13.45 -18.85 0.26
C SER A 104 12.41 -19.93 0.02
N VAL A 105 11.15 -19.51 -0.09
CA VAL A 105 10.04 -20.32 -0.59
C VAL A 105 9.01 -19.39 -1.23
N THR A 106 8.38 -19.84 -2.31
CA THR A 106 7.31 -19.12 -3.01
C THR A 106 5.99 -19.82 -2.77
N VAL A 107 4.98 -19.08 -2.37
CA VAL A 107 3.64 -19.59 -2.02
C VAL A 107 2.60 -18.94 -2.92
N THR A 108 1.69 -19.73 -3.48
CA THR A 108 0.56 -19.21 -4.26
C THR A 108 -0.56 -18.77 -3.34
N ILE A 109 -0.90 -17.47 -3.34
CA ILE A 109 -1.88 -16.86 -2.42
C ILE A 109 -2.89 -16.04 -3.20
N PRO A 110 -4.22 -16.22 -3.01
CA PRO A 110 -5.22 -15.46 -3.75
C PRO A 110 -5.11 -13.94 -3.57
N PHE A 111 -5.55 -13.21 -4.59
CA PHE A 111 -5.68 -11.76 -4.53
C PHE A 111 -6.62 -11.30 -3.42
N ASN A 112 -6.51 -10.02 -3.06
CA ASN A 112 -7.39 -9.34 -2.11
C ASN A 112 -7.42 -10.00 -0.71
N GLN A 113 -6.25 -10.39 -0.19
CA GLN A 113 -6.11 -10.98 1.13
C GLN A 113 -5.05 -10.27 1.97
N VAL A 114 -5.22 -10.36 3.29
CA VAL A 114 -4.25 -9.86 4.27
C VAL A 114 -3.81 -11.03 5.12
N HIS A 115 -2.49 -11.24 5.20
CA HIS A 115 -1.93 -12.35 5.93
C HIS A 115 -0.95 -11.93 6.99
N ARG A 116 -0.86 -12.77 8.03
CA ARG A 116 0.13 -12.67 9.09
C ARG A 116 1.07 -13.86 8.99
N TYR A 117 2.34 -13.66 9.30
CA TYR A 117 3.34 -14.71 9.24
C TYR A 117 4.49 -14.49 10.23
N ARG A 118 5.22 -15.58 10.46
CA ARG A 118 6.48 -15.65 11.21
C ARG A 118 7.42 -16.64 10.54
N PHE A 119 8.71 -16.43 10.78
CA PHE A 119 9.71 -17.43 10.48
C PHE A 119 9.92 -18.35 11.69
N ARG A 120 10.20 -19.61 11.42
CA ARG A 120 10.74 -20.57 12.37
C ARG A 120 12.18 -20.84 11.98
N VAL A 121 13.12 -20.43 12.81
CA VAL A 121 14.57 -20.58 12.56
C VAL A 121 15.15 -21.43 13.67
N ASP A 122 15.71 -22.59 13.33
CA ASP A 122 16.24 -23.59 14.28
C ASP A 122 15.27 -23.85 15.45
N GLY A 123 13.98 -24.02 15.14
CA GLY A 123 12.91 -24.26 16.11
C GLY A 123 12.34 -23.01 16.79
N THR A 124 12.97 -21.84 16.66
CA THR A 124 12.54 -20.59 17.31
C THR A 124 11.66 -19.74 16.39
N TRP A 125 10.53 -19.26 16.91
CA TRP A 125 9.62 -18.38 16.17
C TRP A 125 10.05 -16.92 16.27
N LEU A 126 10.12 -16.25 15.13
CA LEU A 126 10.46 -14.82 15.04
C LEU A 126 9.61 -14.10 14.00
N VAL A 127 9.31 -12.84 14.30
CA VAL A 127 8.80 -11.91 13.29
C VAL A 127 9.88 -11.67 12.26
N ASP A 128 9.46 -11.42 11.03
CA ASP A 128 10.37 -10.98 9.98
C ASP A 128 11.10 -9.69 10.44
N PRO A 129 12.43 -9.75 10.59
CA PRO A 129 13.20 -8.67 11.17
C PRO A 129 13.34 -7.46 10.23
N ILE A 130 13.06 -7.61 8.93
CA ILE A 130 13.12 -6.53 7.96
C ILE A 130 11.74 -5.95 7.68
N ASN A 131 10.68 -6.75 7.64
CA ASN A 131 9.35 -6.27 7.25
C ASN A 131 8.80 -5.21 8.23
N PRO A 132 8.53 -3.95 7.79
CA PRO A 132 7.96 -2.89 8.61
C PRO A 132 6.51 -3.08 9.02
N GLN A 133 5.80 -3.97 8.33
CA GLN A 133 4.41 -4.21 8.55
C GLN A 133 4.26 -5.25 9.65
N GLN A 134 3.91 -4.80 10.84
CA GLN A 134 3.65 -5.68 11.98
C GLN A 134 2.28 -5.39 12.56
N VAL A 135 1.68 -6.43 13.14
CA VAL A 135 0.39 -6.34 13.85
C VAL A 135 0.50 -7.12 15.14
N THR A 136 0.04 -6.52 16.23
CA THR A 136 -0.13 -7.21 17.51
C THR A 136 -1.57 -7.65 17.64
N ASP A 137 -1.79 -8.93 17.93
CA ASP A 137 -3.13 -9.46 18.11
C ASP A 137 -3.68 -9.19 19.51
N ALA A 138 -4.93 -9.62 19.76
CA ALA A 138 -5.61 -9.42 21.04
C ALA A 138 -4.94 -10.17 22.21
N ARG A 139 -4.02 -11.12 21.94
CA ARG A 139 -3.26 -11.85 22.96
C ARG A 139 -1.91 -11.17 23.25
N GLY A 140 -1.61 -10.06 22.59
CA GLY A 140 -0.33 -9.35 22.71
C GLY A 140 0.77 -9.96 21.84
N GLU A 141 0.44 -10.86 20.93
CA GLU A 141 1.42 -11.52 20.08
C GLU A 141 1.67 -10.71 18.80
N THR A 142 2.93 -10.35 18.54
CA THR A 142 3.31 -9.59 17.34
C THR A 142 3.59 -10.52 16.15
N TRP A 143 3.02 -10.18 15.01
CA TRP A 143 3.19 -10.89 13.75
C TRP A 143 3.67 -9.94 12.66
N SER A 144 4.47 -10.46 11.73
CA SER A 144 4.69 -9.76 10.46
C SER A 144 3.44 -9.88 9.59
N ARG A 145 3.15 -8.85 8.81
CA ARG A 145 1.95 -8.78 7.96
C ARG A 145 2.35 -8.49 6.51
N PHE A 146 1.56 -8.98 5.57
CA PHE A 146 1.57 -8.49 4.20
C PHE A 146 0.14 -8.58 3.63
N PHE A 147 -0.04 -8.04 2.44
CA PHE A 147 -1.31 -8.06 1.72
C PHE A 147 -1.04 -8.34 0.25
N THR A 148 -1.96 -9.07 -0.40
CA THR A 148 -1.88 -9.40 -1.82
C THR A 148 -2.38 -8.26 -2.70
N ASP A 149 -2.10 -8.35 -4.00
CA ASP A 149 -2.59 -7.42 -5.00
C ASP A 149 -4.12 -7.30 -4.94
N TYR A 150 -4.64 -6.14 -5.34
CA TYR A 150 -6.06 -5.80 -5.30
C TYR A 150 -6.68 -5.79 -3.88
N CYS A 151 -5.87 -5.70 -2.83
CA CYS A 151 -6.36 -5.60 -1.46
C CYS A 151 -7.25 -4.36 -1.24
N THR A 152 -8.48 -4.58 -0.79
CA THR A 152 -9.44 -3.53 -0.42
C THR A 152 -9.61 -3.39 1.10
N GLN A 153 -9.11 -4.35 1.89
CA GLN A 153 -9.20 -4.30 3.34
C GLN A 153 -8.35 -3.16 3.90
N ARG A 154 -8.96 -2.27 4.69
CA ARG A 154 -8.24 -1.18 5.38
C ARG A 154 -7.22 -1.73 6.40
N LEU A 155 -6.00 -1.19 6.36
CA LEU A 155 -4.84 -1.75 7.07
C LEU A 155 -4.30 -0.89 8.20
N VAL A 156 -4.29 0.43 8.02
CA VAL A 156 -3.66 1.38 8.95
C VAL A 156 -4.51 2.61 9.21
N LEU A 157 -5.39 3.01 8.30
CA LEU A 157 -6.31 4.12 8.53
C LEU A 157 -7.52 3.68 9.36
N GLU A 158 -8.00 4.55 10.23
CA GLU A 158 -9.30 4.40 10.87
C GLU A 158 -10.44 4.87 9.96
N THR A 159 -11.68 4.50 10.31
CA THR A 159 -12.85 4.89 9.51
C THR A 159 -13.01 6.40 9.41
N TRP A 160 -12.89 7.12 10.52
CA TRP A 160 -13.03 8.58 10.51
C TRP A 160 -11.89 9.28 9.73
N GLU A 161 -10.69 8.71 9.74
CA GLU A 161 -9.55 9.20 8.97
C GLU A 161 -9.78 9.03 7.47
N ALA A 162 -10.24 7.84 7.07
CA ALA A 162 -10.60 7.54 5.70
C ALA A 162 -11.71 8.49 5.21
N ASN A 163 -12.74 8.73 6.03
CA ASN A 163 -13.84 9.62 5.67
C ASN A 163 -13.36 11.06 5.42
N ILE A 164 -12.46 11.61 6.25
CA ILE A 164 -11.86 12.94 6.01
C ILE A 164 -11.02 12.93 4.71
N LEU A 165 -10.24 11.88 4.49
CA LEU A 165 -9.43 11.75 3.28
C LEU A 165 -10.28 11.63 2.01
N ASP A 166 -11.40 10.91 2.05
CA ASP A 166 -12.31 10.80 0.91
C ASP A 166 -12.82 12.19 0.51
N ARG A 167 -13.21 12.99 1.50
CA ARG A 167 -13.66 14.38 1.28
C ARG A 167 -12.56 15.28 0.70
N LEU A 168 -11.32 15.16 1.18
CA LEU A 168 -10.20 15.97 0.69
C LEU A 168 -9.72 15.53 -0.70
N THR A 169 -9.53 14.23 -0.90
CA THR A 169 -9.06 13.68 -2.19
C THR A 169 -10.07 13.96 -3.31
N ALA A 170 -11.37 13.91 -2.99
CA ALA A 170 -12.45 14.30 -3.89
C ALA A 170 -12.36 15.75 -4.43
N LEU A 171 -11.76 16.67 -3.68
CA LEU A 171 -11.52 18.06 -4.10
C LEU A 171 -10.27 18.20 -4.97
N LEU A 172 -9.33 17.29 -4.84
CA LEU A 172 -8.03 17.33 -5.52
C LEU A 172 -8.05 16.63 -6.90
N LEU A 173 -9.05 15.79 -7.16
CA LEU A 173 -9.15 15.05 -8.43
C LEU A 173 -9.78 15.87 -9.56
N PRO A 174 -9.24 15.80 -10.79
CA PRO A 174 -9.70 16.62 -11.92
C PRO A 174 -10.95 16.08 -12.64
N PHE A 175 -11.52 14.95 -12.22
CA PHE A 175 -12.50 14.18 -13.01
C PHE A 175 -13.98 14.45 -12.69
N ARG A 176 -14.32 15.48 -11.93
CA ARG A 176 -15.73 15.85 -11.72
C ARG A 176 -16.30 16.62 -12.92
N THR A 177 -16.19 16.05 -14.12
CA THR A 177 -17.04 16.39 -15.27
C THR A 177 -18.32 15.55 -15.21
N GLU A 178 -19.37 16.02 -15.88
CA GLU A 178 -20.69 15.37 -15.92
C GLU A 178 -20.63 13.92 -16.46
N LEU A 179 -19.65 13.61 -17.31
CA LEU A 179 -19.35 12.28 -17.85
C LEU A 179 -18.72 11.31 -16.85
N GLY A 180 -17.87 11.78 -15.93
CA GLY A 180 -17.30 10.94 -14.86
C GLY A 180 -18.38 10.38 -13.92
N ARG A 181 -19.49 11.12 -13.76
CA ARG A 181 -20.70 10.63 -13.07
C ARG A 181 -21.42 9.53 -13.85
N GLN A 182 -21.55 9.68 -15.18
CA GLN A 182 -22.24 8.68 -16.03
C GLN A 182 -21.47 7.37 -16.18
N PHE A 183 -20.14 7.39 -16.08
CA PHE A 183 -19.30 6.18 -16.09
C PHE A 183 -19.35 5.40 -14.79
N LEU A 184 -19.43 6.08 -13.63
CA LEU A 184 -19.65 5.41 -12.35
C LEU A 184 -20.96 4.61 -12.32
N ASP A 185 -22.02 5.12 -12.97
CA ASP A 185 -23.33 4.48 -13.03
C ASP A 185 -23.38 3.23 -13.93
N ARG A 186 -22.43 3.05 -14.85
CA ARG A 186 -22.52 2.01 -15.89
C ARG A 186 -21.68 0.75 -15.64
N SER A 187 -20.86 0.68 -14.59
CA SER A 187 -19.82 -0.38 -14.53
C SER A 187 -19.38 -0.82 -13.12
N LEU A 188 -20.28 -1.06 -12.17
CA LEU A 188 -19.88 -1.63 -10.86
C LEU A 188 -20.56 -2.97 -10.53
N PRO A 189 -19.80 -4.08 -10.48
CA PRO A 189 -20.13 -5.25 -9.68
C PRO A 189 -20.11 -4.91 -8.17
N HIS A 190 -20.91 -5.64 -7.41
CA HIS A 190 -21.45 -5.37 -6.06
C HIS A 190 -20.49 -5.09 -4.87
N ASN A 191 -19.18 -4.87 -5.06
CA ASN A 191 -18.23 -4.77 -3.93
C ASN A 191 -17.55 -3.41 -3.74
N TYR A 192 -17.85 -2.40 -4.56
CA TYR A 192 -17.35 -1.03 -4.36
C TYR A 192 -18.51 -0.14 -3.95
N ARG A 193 -18.35 0.58 -2.83
CA ARG A 193 -19.30 1.63 -2.48
C ARG A 193 -19.14 2.78 -3.49
N LEU A 194 -20.27 3.24 -4.04
CA LEU A 194 -20.38 4.23 -5.11
C LEU A 194 -19.77 5.62 -4.77
N ASP A 195 -19.33 5.83 -3.53
CA ASP A 195 -18.71 7.03 -2.98
C ASP A 195 -17.17 7.03 -3.05
N GLU A 196 -16.49 5.88 -3.16
CA GLU A 196 -15.01 5.77 -3.27
C GLU A 196 -14.54 5.77 -4.74
N SER A 197 -14.95 6.77 -5.52
CA SER A 197 -15.03 6.73 -7.00
C SER A 197 -13.76 6.35 -7.80
N VAL A 198 -12.57 6.32 -7.18
CA VAL A 198 -11.29 5.93 -7.83
C VAL A 198 -10.40 5.06 -6.91
N GLY A 199 -10.83 4.73 -5.68
CA GLY A 199 -10.03 3.95 -4.71
C GLY A 199 -8.80 4.65 -4.14
N VAL A 200 -8.68 5.97 -4.28
CA VAL A 200 -7.50 6.73 -3.84
C VAL A 200 -7.21 6.55 -2.35
N VAL A 201 -8.23 6.56 -1.48
CA VAL A 201 -8.03 6.38 -0.04
C VAL A 201 -7.55 4.97 0.28
N ASN A 202 -8.04 3.95 -0.44
CA ASN A 202 -7.50 2.60 -0.33
C ASN A 202 -6.02 2.56 -0.75
N TYR A 203 -5.63 3.19 -1.87
CA TYR A 203 -4.22 3.33 -2.25
C TYR A 203 -3.38 3.99 -1.16
N ILE A 204 -3.85 5.11 -0.59
CA ILE A 204 -3.17 5.82 0.51
C ILE A 204 -2.97 4.87 1.70
N ASP A 205 -4.01 4.13 2.09
CA ASP A 205 -3.91 3.13 3.16
C ASP A 205 -2.82 2.08 2.87
N LYS A 206 -2.70 1.58 1.63
CA LYS A 206 -1.68 0.58 1.25
C LYS A 206 -0.27 1.13 1.30
N ILE A 207 -0.02 2.31 0.74
CA ILE A 207 1.33 2.89 0.78
C ILE A 207 1.73 3.27 2.20
N LEU A 208 0.80 3.73 3.05
CA LEU A 208 1.07 4.02 4.46
C LEU A 208 1.28 2.75 5.28
N ALA A 209 0.69 1.63 4.86
CA ALA A 209 1.00 0.33 5.44
C ALA A 209 2.41 -0.14 5.05
N ARG A 210 2.92 0.18 3.85
CA ARG A 210 4.15 -0.38 3.29
C ARG A 210 5.22 0.67 2.93
N GLU A 211 5.24 1.17 1.70
CA GLU A 211 6.32 2.02 1.13
C GLU A 211 6.56 3.31 1.91
N GLU A 212 5.47 3.97 2.23
CA GLU A 212 5.39 5.29 2.83
C GLU A 212 4.99 5.18 4.31
N ASN A 213 5.31 4.07 4.98
CA ASN A 213 5.00 3.89 6.40
C ASN A 213 5.62 4.98 7.28
N HIS A 214 6.76 5.53 6.87
CA HIS A 214 7.37 6.70 7.49
C HIS A 214 6.49 7.98 7.42
N ARG A 215 5.43 8.00 6.61
CA ARG A 215 4.42 9.07 6.54
C ARG A 215 3.16 8.79 7.35
N LEU A 216 2.99 7.60 7.92
CA LEU A 216 1.78 7.26 8.68
C LEU A 216 1.51 8.24 9.83
N PHE A 217 2.54 8.59 10.60
CA PHE A 217 2.42 9.60 11.66
C PHE A 217 2.00 10.99 11.14
N ASP A 218 2.48 11.40 9.96
CA ASP A 218 2.09 12.68 9.36
C ASP A 218 0.57 12.70 9.13
N TYR A 219 0.04 11.61 8.56
CA TYR A 219 -1.40 11.41 8.38
C TYR A 219 -2.16 11.36 9.69
N ARG A 220 -1.75 10.54 10.66
CA ARG A 220 -2.41 10.44 11.98
C ARG A 220 -2.50 11.80 12.67
N THR A 221 -1.40 12.55 12.69
CA THR A 221 -1.34 13.85 13.35
C THR A 221 -2.17 14.89 12.61
N CYS A 222 -2.00 15.02 11.30
CA CYS A 222 -2.72 16.02 10.51
C CYS A 222 -4.22 15.75 10.45
N LEU A 223 -4.65 14.48 10.34
CA LEU A 223 -6.08 14.14 10.33
C LEU A 223 -6.73 14.38 11.69
N SER A 224 -6.01 14.14 12.81
CA SER A 224 -6.51 14.53 14.14
C SER A 224 -6.69 16.03 14.26
N ILE A 225 -5.69 16.84 13.87
CA ILE A 225 -5.80 18.31 13.90
C ILE A 225 -6.94 18.77 12.98
N LEU A 226 -7.05 18.21 11.78
CA LEU A 226 -8.14 18.51 10.84
C LEU A 226 -9.51 18.19 11.44
N ASN A 227 -9.68 17.04 12.09
CA ASN A 227 -10.92 16.67 12.75
C ASN A 227 -11.30 17.70 13.83
N GLU A 228 -10.33 18.18 14.62
CA GLU A 228 -10.54 19.24 15.62
C GLU A 228 -10.94 20.57 14.96
N VAL A 229 -10.23 20.99 13.90
CA VAL A 229 -10.54 22.23 13.14
C VAL A 229 -11.92 22.16 12.50
N LEU A 230 -12.28 21.03 11.91
CA LEU A 230 -13.58 20.81 11.27
C LEU A 230 -14.71 20.90 12.30
N ARG A 231 -14.59 20.19 13.44
CA ARG A 231 -15.60 20.20 14.52
C ARG A 231 -15.74 21.55 15.21
N ALA A 232 -14.67 22.35 15.26
CA ALA A 232 -14.74 23.72 15.78
C ALA A 232 -15.54 24.65 14.85
N ARG A 233 -15.58 24.37 13.54
CA ARG A 233 -16.29 25.19 12.54
C ARG A 233 -17.71 24.73 12.28
N ASP A 234 -17.95 23.43 12.40
CA ASP A 234 -19.28 22.82 12.32
C ASP A 234 -19.41 21.80 13.46
N PHE A 235 -20.10 22.23 14.52
CA PHE A 235 -20.33 21.40 15.71
C PHE A 235 -21.57 20.48 15.56
N VAL A 236 -22.32 20.63 14.47
CA VAL A 236 -23.59 19.93 14.25
C VAL A 236 -23.37 18.66 13.43
N ASN A 237 -22.61 18.77 12.34
CA ASN A 237 -22.41 17.67 11.41
C ASN A 237 -21.12 16.92 11.70
N GLU A 238 -21.16 15.59 11.54
CA GLU A 238 -19.96 14.78 11.50
C GLU A 238 -19.11 15.13 10.26
N PRO A 239 -17.77 14.98 10.30
CA PRO A 239 -16.88 15.38 9.20
C PRO A 239 -17.29 14.84 7.82
N GLU A 240 -17.83 13.62 7.76
CA GLU A 240 -18.36 13.00 6.53
C GLU A 240 -19.59 13.70 5.95
N ALA A 241 -20.39 14.37 6.79
CA ALA A 241 -21.64 15.05 6.42
C ALA A 241 -21.49 16.57 6.26
N MET A 242 -20.38 17.15 6.71
CA MET A 242 -20.10 18.59 6.57
C MET A 242 -20.14 19.05 5.11
N SER A 243 -20.34 20.36 4.88
CA SER A 243 -20.49 20.90 3.52
C SER A 243 -19.20 20.80 2.70
N ARG A 244 -19.33 20.72 1.37
CA ARG A 244 -18.19 20.78 0.46
C ARG A 244 -17.42 22.10 0.57
N ALA A 245 -18.14 23.22 0.69
CA ALA A 245 -17.55 24.55 0.81
C ALA A 245 -16.65 24.68 2.03
N LEU A 246 -17.02 24.04 3.16
CA LEU A 246 -16.16 24.02 4.35
C LEU A 246 -14.82 23.31 4.09
N TYR A 247 -14.84 22.16 3.42
CA TYR A 247 -13.61 21.46 3.05
C TYR A 247 -12.76 22.25 2.04
N GLU A 248 -13.38 22.93 1.07
CA GLU A 248 -12.66 23.80 0.13
C GLU A 248 -11.98 24.96 0.84
N GLN A 249 -12.67 25.58 1.81
CA GLN A 249 -12.10 26.63 2.65
C GLN A 249 -10.91 26.11 3.47
N VAL A 250 -11.07 25.01 4.22
CA VAL A 250 -10.00 24.44 5.05
C VAL A 250 -8.81 24.04 4.19
N LEU A 251 -9.03 23.41 3.03
CA LEU A 251 -7.95 23.04 2.12
C LEU A 251 -7.19 24.27 1.62
N GLY A 252 -7.88 25.35 1.22
CA GLY A 252 -7.24 26.60 0.80
C GLY A 252 -6.44 27.27 1.91
N GLU A 253 -6.95 27.25 3.14
CA GLU A 253 -6.20 27.72 4.32
C GLU A 253 -4.94 26.89 4.57
N MET A 254 -5.03 25.56 4.47
CA MET A 254 -3.87 24.67 4.61
C MET A 254 -2.83 24.94 3.53
N GLU A 255 -3.28 25.20 2.29
CA GLU A 255 -2.39 25.60 1.19
C GLU A 255 -1.69 26.92 1.46
N SER A 256 -2.37 27.89 2.09
CA SER A 256 -1.75 29.16 2.50
C SER A 256 -0.80 29.02 3.70
N GLY A 257 -0.89 27.92 4.45
CA GLY A 257 -0.17 27.72 5.70
C GLY A 257 -0.86 28.38 6.92
N ASN A 258 -1.98 29.06 6.72
CA ASN A 258 -2.69 29.81 7.75
C ASN A 258 -4.09 29.22 7.99
N VAL A 259 -4.15 28.23 8.88
CA VAL A 259 -5.39 27.55 9.25
C VAL A 259 -5.75 27.93 10.67
N ALA A 260 -6.89 28.58 10.86
CA ALA A 260 -7.39 28.89 12.20
C ALA A 260 -7.66 27.60 12.98
N GLY A 261 -7.01 27.47 14.14
CA GLY A 261 -7.09 26.29 15.02
C GLY A 261 -6.07 25.19 14.75
N TRP A 262 -5.12 25.40 13.84
CA TRP A 262 -4.06 24.40 13.59
C TRP A 262 -3.00 24.39 14.68
N ASP A 263 -2.71 23.20 15.21
CA ASP A 263 -1.68 23.00 16.22
C ASP A 263 -0.30 22.86 15.58
N LEU A 264 0.48 23.95 15.62
CA LEU A 264 1.83 24.02 15.04
C LEU A 264 2.88 23.26 15.86
N ASP A 265 2.63 23.02 17.16
CA ASP A 265 3.53 22.24 18.00
C ASP A 265 3.43 20.75 17.65
N ARG A 266 2.23 20.27 17.33
CA ARG A 266 1.98 18.91 16.84
C ARG A 266 2.41 18.72 15.39
N TYR A 267 2.16 19.70 14.51
CA TYR A 267 2.56 19.63 13.11
C TYR A 267 2.86 21.00 12.51
N GLY A 268 4.14 21.33 12.34
CA GLY A 268 4.56 22.70 12.04
C GLY A 268 4.21 23.24 10.65
N ASN A 269 3.70 22.44 9.70
CA ASN A 269 3.43 22.92 8.34
C ASN A 269 2.22 22.24 7.66
N PRO A 270 1.00 22.81 7.73
CA PRO A 270 -0.17 22.26 7.04
C PRO A 270 -0.01 22.23 5.51
N ASN A 271 0.70 23.18 4.90
CA ASN A 271 0.95 23.20 3.45
C ASN A 271 1.77 22.00 3.00
N PHE A 272 2.74 21.56 3.82
CA PHE A 272 3.51 20.35 3.53
C PHE A 272 2.61 19.11 3.49
N PHE A 273 1.66 18.97 4.43
CA PHE A 273 0.69 17.88 4.40
C PHE A 273 -0.20 17.92 3.16
N VAL A 274 -0.66 19.11 2.72
CA VAL A 274 -1.43 19.22 1.47
C VAL A 274 -0.61 18.78 0.26
N LYS A 275 0.66 19.16 0.16
CA LYS A 275 1.55 18.72 -0.92
C LYS A 275 1.72 17.20 -0.93
N LEU A 276 1.90 16.60 0.25
CA LEU A 276 1.97 15.15 0.43
C LEU A 276 0.67 14.47 -0.02
N LEU A 277 -0.48 14.97 0.45
CA LEU A 277 -1.80 14.45 0.10
C LEU A 277 -2.06 14.56 -1.41
N LYS A 278 -1.72 15.69 -2.04
CA LYS A 278 -1.81 15.87 -3.49
C LYS A 278 -0.99 14.84 -4.24
N ARG A 279 0.26 14.62 -3.84
CA ARG A 279 1.13 13.59 -4.44
C ARG A 279 0.46 12.23 -4.39
N HIS A 280 0.06 11.77 -3.21
CA HIS A 280 -0.58 10.46 -3.06
C HIS A 280 -1.93 10.35 -3.76
N THR A 281 -2.70 11.44 -3.81
CA THR A 281 -3.98 11.50 -4.51
C THR A 281 -3.80 11.27 -6.00
N VAL A 282 -2.89 12.02 -6.64
CA VAL A 282 -2.63 11.89 -8.08
C VAL A 282 -1.98 10.55 -8.38
N THR A 283 -1.00 10.11 -7.60
CA THR A 283 -0.37 8.80 -7.83
C THR A 283 -1.39 7.68 -7.69
N GLY A 284 -2.23 7.68 -6.64
CA GLY A 284 -3.26 6.67 -6.44
C GLY A 284 -4.36 6.71 -7.48
N ALA A 285 -4.69 7.90 -8.01
CA ALA A 285 -5.71 8.01 -9.05
C ALA A 285 -5.27 7.37 -10.36
N PHE A 286 -3.98 7.42 -10.71
CA PHE A 286 -3.46 6.96 -11.99
C PHE A 286 -2.58 5.70 -11.89
N CYS A 287 -2.46 5.08 -10.71
CA CYS A 287 -1.67 3.87 -10.53
C CYS A 287 -2.32 2.66 -11.22
N HIS A 288 -1.58 1.54 -11.24
CA HIS A 288 -2.18 0.25 -11.57
C HIS A 288 -3.21 -0.15 -10.50
N PRO A 289 -4.40 -0.69 -10.87
CA PRO A 289 -5.45 -0.99 -9.89
C PRO A 289 -5.08 -2.02 -8.83
N LYS A 290 -4.13 -2.90 -9.13
CA LYS A 290 -3.56 -3.85 -8.18
C LYS A 290 -2.99 -3.21 -6.91
N TYR A 291 -2.57 -1.95 -6.97
CA TYR A 291 -2.05 -1.21 -5.81
C TYR A 291 -3.15 -0.55 -4.96
N GLY A 292 -4.42 -0.77 -5.30
CA GLY A 292 -5.57 -0.34 -4.50
C GLY A 292 -6.18 1.00 -4.92
N GLY A 293 -5.59 1.70 -5.90
CA GLY A 293 -6.13 2.93 -6.50
C GLY A 293 -6.66 2.69 -7.92
N ASN A 294 -6.97 3.76 -8.66
CA ASN A 294 -7.48 3.73 -10.03
C ASN A 294 -8.48 2.61 -10.33
N VAL A 295 -9.47 2.39 -9.46
CA VAL A 295 -10.39 1.24 -9.56
C VAL A 295 -10.96 1.16 -10.98
N ASN A 296 -10.92 -0.04 -11.58
CA ASN A 296 -11.37 -0.33 -12.95
C ASN A 296 -10.71 0.51 -14.06
N GLY A 297 -9.58 1.17 -13.80
CA GLY A 297 -8.92 2.02 -14.79
C GLY A 297 -9.67 3.32 -15.10
N ILE A 298 -10.54 3.80 -14.20
CA ILE A 298 -11.40 4.98 -14.42
C ILE A 298 -10.59 6.22 -14.81
N ALA A 299 -9.45 6.46 -14.15
CA ALA A 299 -8.62 7.62 -14.47
C ALA A 299 -7.93 7.47 -15.83
N TRP A 300 -7.60 6.24 -16.24
CA TRP A 300 -7.06 5.97 -17.57
C TRP A 300 -8.11 6.14 -18.66
N ALA A 301 -9.35 5.69 -18.42
CA ALA A 301 -10.48 5.94 -19.31
C ALA A 301 -10.74 7.45 -19.49
N TYR A 302 -10.63 8.24 -18.42
CA TYR A 302 -10.71 9.70 -18.54
C TYR A 302 -9.63 10.28 -19.46
N LEU A 303 -8.38 9.79 -19.38
CA LEU A 303 -7.30 10.25 -20.27
C LEU A 303 -7.56 9.83 -21.72
N GLU A 304 -8.04 8.60 -21.93
CA GLU A 304 -8.43 8.09 -23.25
C GLU A 304 -9.51 8.96 -23.90
N GLU A 305 -10.48 9.44 -23.12
CA GLU A 305 -11.51 10.37 -23.61
C GLU A 305 -10.99 11.76 -23.92
N ARG A 306 -10.08 12.27 -23.09
CA ARG A 306 -9.57 13.63 -23.20
C ARG A 306 -8.53 13.78 -24.31
N PHE A 307 -7.69 12.78 -24.53
CA PHE A 307 -6.62 12.81 -25.50
C PHE A 307 -7.05 12.12 -26.80
N ARG A 308 -7.72 12.89 -27.67
CA ARG A 308 -8.19 12.44 -28.98
C ARG A 308 -7.36 13.06 -30.10
N ALA A 309 -7.13 12.27 -31.15
CA ALA A 309 -6.62 12.75 -32.43
C ALA A 309 -7.74 13.45 -33.21
N GLU A 310 -7.36 14.20 -34.25
CA GLU A 310 -8.30 14.94 -35.11
C GLU A 310 -9.30 14.02 -35.82
N ASP A 311 -8.91 12.75 -36.06
CA ASP A 311 -9.75 11.71 -36.67
C ASP A 311 -10.69 10.99 -35.67
N GLY A 312 -10.69 11.41 -34.40
CA GLY A 312 -11.48 10.78 -33.33
C GLY A 312 -10.82 9.57 -32.66
N GLY A 313 -9.65 9.12 -33.15
CA GLY A 313 -8.84 8.09 -32.51
C GLY A 313 -8.37 8.51 -31.11
N THR A 314 -8.13 7.55 -30.21
CA THR A 314 -7.51 7.85 -28.90
C THR A 314 -5.98 7.94 -29.06
N LEU A 315 -5.38 8.98 -28.47
CA LEU A 315 -3.93 9.12 -28.31
C LEU A 315 -3.42 8.45 -27.03
N PHE A 316 -4.32 7.92 -26.20
CA PHE A 316 -4.01 7.24 -24.94
C PHE A 316 -4.71 5.88 -24.89
N ASN A 317 -4.22 4.94 -25.69
CA ASN A 317 -4.72 3.57 -25.74
C ASN A 317 -4.13 2.70 -24.62
N TRP A 318 -4.55 2.95 -23.39
CA TRP A 318 -4.04 2.23 -22.22
C TRP A 318 -4.38 0.74 -22.21
N ARG A 319 -5.48 0.31 -22.88
CA ARG A 319 -5.88 -1.10 -22.93
C ARG A 319 -4.85 -2.00 -23.61
N GLN A 320 -3.99 -1.46 -24.47
CA GLN A 320 -2.89 -2.22 -25.07
C GLN A 320 -1.71 -2.44 -24.11
N ALA A 321 -1.65 -1.72 -23.00
CA ALA A 321 -0.53 -1.76 -22.06
C ALA A 321 -0.82 -2.58 -20.79
N VAL A 322 -2.07 -2.96 -20.54
CA VAL A 322 -2.53 -3.58 -19.29
C VAL A 322 -3.05 -5.00 -19.55
N GLU A 323 -2.88 -5.87 -18.57
CA GLU A 323 -3.32 -7.26 -18.58
C GLU A 323 -4.86 -7.39 -18.64
N GLN A 324 -5.33 -8.58 -19.01
CA GLN A 324 -6.74 -8.94 -18.81
C GLN A 324 -7.09 -8.98 -17.32
N PRO A 325 -8.33 -8.61 -16.91
CA PRO A 325 -9.48 -8.28 -17.77
C PRO A 325 -9.60 -6.79 -18.14
N LEU A 326 -8.70 -5.92 -17.63
CA LEU A 326 -8.81 -4.47 -17.85
C LEU A 326 -8.35 -4.06 -19.24
N GLY A 327 -7.28 -4.69 -19.73
CA GLY A 327 -6.73 -4.49 -21.05
C GLY A 327 -6.64 -5.78 -21.85
N ASN A 328 -5.85 -5.72 -22.91
CA ASN A 328 -5.72 -6.76 -23.92
C ASN A 328 -4.24 -7.16 -24.13
N ASN A 329 -3.33 -6.74 -23.26
CA ASN A 329 -1.91 -7.06 -23.39
C ASN A 329 -1.66 -8.53 -23.01
N PRO A 330 -1.23 -9.41 -23.93
CA PRO A 330 -0.94 -10.81 -23.61
C PRO A 330 0.42 -11.00 -22.92
N ASP A 331 1.31 -10.02 -23.02
CA ASP A 331 2.70 -10.12 -22.55
C ASP A 331 2.89 -9.59 -21.12
N TYR A 332 1.94 -8.78 -20.64
CA TYR A 332 1.95 -8.21 -19.30
C TYR A 332 0.97 -9.00 -18.41
N ASN A 333 1.47 -9.56 -17.30
CA ASN A 333 0.67 -10.34 -16.32
C ASN A 333 0.70 -9.71 -14.92
N GLY A 334 0.88 -8.38 -14.85
CA GLY A 334 0.88 -7.63 -13.60
C GLY A 334 2.25 -7.20 -13.12
#